data_AF-A0A2V8N7X2-F1
#
_entry.id   AF-A0A2V8N7X2-F1
#
_cell.length_a   1.000
_cell.length_b   1.000
_cell.length_c   1.000
_cell.angle_alpha   90.00
_cell.angle_beta   90.00
_cell.angle_gamma   90.00
#
_symmetry.space_group_name_H-M   'P 1'
#
loop_
_entity.id
_entity.type
_entity.pdbx_description
1 polymer ?
#
loop_
_entity_poly.entity_id
_entity_poly.type
_entity_poly.pdbx_seq_one_letter_code
_entity_poly.pdbx_strand_id
1 'polypeptide(L)'
;MGGTPGGFLIDTTLWIAIERGKLSAADIHAITRPVPVNLSPVNLSEIRFGIELMTDTKQKQRAMAAFRRMRRKPLLRITGETAEVFGALAARLTQSGRSHDSRIQDLWLAAQAVQQNFTLLTANAKDFQDIPNLKLVVVKIPVR
;
A
#
# COMPACT_ATOMS: atom_id res chain seq x y z
N MET A 1 -4.86 0.37 -24.70
CA MET A 1 -6.00 -0.49 -24.31
C MET A 1 -5.83 -0.86 -22.84
N GLY A 2 -6.54 -0.18 -21.95
CA GLY A 2 -6.44 -0.40 -20.50
C GLY A 2 -7.34 -1.56 -20.09
N GLY A 3 -6.78 -2.76 -19.93
CA GLY A 3 -7.52 -3.89 -19.36
C GLY A 3 -8.00 -3.55 -17.95
N THR A 4 -9.18 -4.06 -17.58
CA THR A 4 -9.74 -3.96 -16.22
C THR A 4 -8.66 -4.37 -15.20
N PRO A 5 -8.41 -3.57 -14.14
CA PRO A 5 -7.44 -3.93 -13.12
C PRO A 5 -7.78 -5.30 -12.53
N GLY A 6 -6.77 -6.16 -12.29
CA GLY A 6 -6.97 -7.42 -11.57
C GLY A 6 -7.48 -7.20 -10.14
N GLY A 7 -7.26 -6.00 -9.60
CA GLY A 7 -7.69 -5.53 -8.30
C GLY A 7 -7.03 -4.19 -7.96
N PHE A 8 -7.31 -3.69 -6.78
CA PHE A 8 -6.58 -2.59 -6.16
C PHE A 8 -5.73 -3.10 -4.99
N LEU A 9 -4.53 -2.56 -4.85
CA LEU A 9 -3.71 -2.66 -3.64
C LEU A 9 -3.71 -1.29 -2.97
N ILE A 10 -3.97 -1.23 -1.66
CA ILE A 10 -4.00 0.05 -0.94
C ILE A 10 -2.73 0.27 -0.13
N ASP A 11 -2.15 1.46 -0.26
CA ASP A 11 -1.04 1.94 0.56
C ASP A 11 -1.46 2.11 2.04
N THR A 12 -0.52 1.89 2.95
CA THR A 12 -0.62 2.07 4.39
C THR A 12 -1.13 3.46 4.76
N THR A 13 -0.72 4.51 4.05
CA THR A 13 -1.15 5.89 4.34
C THR A 13 -2.65 6.09 4.20
N LEU A 14 -3.26 5.54 3.16
CA LEU A 14 -4.71 5.61 2.94
C LEU A 14 -5.47 4.76 3.97
N TRP A 15 -4.95 3.60 4.34
CA TRP A 15 -5.54 2.79 5.39
C TRP A 15 -5.59 3.54 6.74
N ILE A 16 -4.49 4.21 7.12
CA ILE A 16 -4.43 5.04 8.32
C ILE A 16 -5.45 6.19 8.24
N ALA A 17 -5.61 6.81 7.07
CA ALA A 17 -6.60 7.87 6.87
C ALA A 17 -8.04 7.37 7.07
N ILE A 18 -8.35 6.16 6.59
CA ILE A 18 -9.66 5.51 6.79
C ILE A 18 -9.90 5.25 8.29
N GLU A 19 -8.94 4.65 8.97
CA GLU A 19 -9.07 4.34 10.41
C GLU A 19 -9.21 5.61 11.26
N ARG A 20 -8.60 6.72 10.85
CA ARG A 20 -8.74 8.03 11.51
C ARG A 20 -10.00 8.79 11.12
N GLY A 21 -10.87 8.24 10.27
CA GLY A 21 -12.08 8.90 9.77
C GLY A 21 -11.78 10.15 8.94
N LYS A 22 -10.61 10.21 8.29
CA LYS A 22 -10.27 11.23 7.29
C LYS A 22 -10.73 10.84 5.89
N LEU A 23 -10.82 9.54 5.63
CA LEU A 23 -11.44 8.96 4.44
C LEU A 23 -12.50 7.96 4.89
N SER A 24 -13.56 7.83 4.11
CA SER A 24 -14.59 6.81 4.30
C SER A 24 -14.39 5.65 3.33
N ALA A 25 -15.01 4.51 3.64
CA ALA A 25 -15.09 3.40 2.69
C ALA A 25 -15.84 3.80 1.41
N ALA A 26 -16.78 4.75 1.48
CA ALA A 26 -17.50 5.26 0.33
C ALA A 26 -16.60 6.07 -0.61
N ASP A 27 -15.66 6.86 -0.07
CA ASP A 27 -14.68 7.61 -0.86
C ASP A 27 -13.78 6.67 -1.66
N ILE A 28 -13.32 5.59 -1.04
CA ILE A 28 -12.55 4.54 -1.72
C ILE A 28 -13.42 3.82 -2.76
N HIS A 29 -14.64 3.45 -2.41
CA HIS A 29 -15.56 2.75 -3.31
C HIS A 29 -15.95 3.58 -4.54
N ALA A 30 -16.08 4.90 -4.42
CA ALA A 30 -16.35 5.78 -5.55
C ALA A 30 -15.25 5.70 -6.63
N ILE A 31 -14.01 5.42 -6.19
CA ILE A 31 -12.83 5.27 -7.06
C ILE A 31 -12.73 3.84 -7.59
N THR A 32 -12.81 2.83 -6.71
CA THR A 32 -12.54 1.44 -7.08
C THR A 32 -13.74 0.73 -7.69
N ARG A 33 -14.94 1.28 -7.51
CA ARG A 33 -16.20 0.68 -7.97
C ARG A 33 -16.30 -0.76 -7.40
N PRO A 34 -16.86 -1.78 -8.09
CA PRO A 34 -16.96 -3.13 -7.50
C PRO A 34 -15.63 -3.88 -7.49
N VAL A 35 -14.53 -3.30 -8.00
CA VAL A 35 -13.23 -3.96 -8.04
C VAL A 35 -12.67 -4.10 -6.61
N PRO A 36 -12.19 -5.28 -6.21
CA PRO A 36 -11.75 -5.53 -4.85
C PRO A 36 -10.50 -4.73 -4.46
N VAL A 37 -10.47 -4.27 -3.20
CA VAL A 37 -9.31 -3.62 -2.59
C VAL A 37 -8.63 -4.60 -1.63
N ASN A 38 -7.34 -4.81 -1.82
CA ASN A 38 -6.53 -5.75 -1.09
C ASN A 38 -5.44 -5.03 -0.31
N LEU A 39 -4.94 -5.70 0.73
CA LEU A 39 -3.79 -5.27 1.51
C LEU A 39 -2.57 -6.14 1.21
N SER A 40 -1.41 -5.68 1.62
CA SER A 40 -0.16 -6.43 1.65
C SER A 40 0.24 -6.79 3.08
N PRO A 41 0.92 -7.94 3.29
CA PRO A 41 1.69 -8.19 4.51
C PRO A 41 2.67 -7.05 4.87
N VAL A 42 3.17 -6.29 3.89
CA VAL A 42 4.01 -5.11 4.12
C VAL A 42 3.24 -4.05 4.90
N ASN A 43 1.99 -3.73 4.50
CA ASN A 43 1.17 -2.77 5.24
C ASN A 43 0.97 -3.21 6.70
N LEU A 44 0.77 -4.52 6.93
CA LEU A 44 0.64 -5.05 8.29
C LEU A 44 1.94 -4.88 9.08
N SER A 45 3.10 -5.09 8.46
CA SER A 45 4.40 -4.93 9.11
C SER A 45 4.65 -3.48 9.53
N GLU A 46 4.35 -2.51 8.66
CA GLU A 46 4.46 -1.08 8.94
C GLU A 46 3.57 -0.64 10.09
N ILE A 47 2.29 -1.04 10.05
CA ILE A 47 1.34 -0.72 11.11
C ILE A 47 1.77 -1.36 12.43
N ARG A 48 2.22 -2.62 12.42
CA ARG A 48 2.65 -3.29 13.65
C ARG A 48 3.90 -2.63 14.24
N PHE A 49 4.88 -2.29 13.40
CA PHE A 49 6.06 -1.53 13.82
C PHE A 49 5.67 -0.21 14.48
N GLY A 50 4.80 0.58 13.83
CA GLY A 50 4.31 1.84 14.40
C GLY A 50 3.58 1.66 15.74
N ILE A 51 2.81 0.58 15.90
CA ILE A 51 2.15 0.23 17.17
C ILE A 51 3.17 -0.10 18.27
N GLU A 52 4.26 -0.80 17.95
CA GLU A 52 5.27 -1.12 18.96
C GLU A 52 6.01 0.10 19.47
N LEU A 53 6.20 1.12 18.64
CA LEU A 53 6.79 2.40 19.04
C LEU A 53 5.87 3.30 19.88
N MET A 54 4.57 3.00 19.98
CA MET A 54 3.64 3.81 20.76
C MET A 54 3.90 3.68 22.26
N THR A 55 4.00 4.83 22.94
CA THR A 55 4.15 4.91 24.40
C THR A 55 2.82 5.09 25.13
N ASP A 56 1.85 5.79 24.52
CA ASP A 56 0.51 5.95 25.09
C ASP A 56 -0.28 4.63 25.04
N THR A 57 -0.61 4.10 26.20
CA THR A 57 -1.26 2.78 26.32
C THR A 57 -2.65 2.77 25.67
N LYS A 58 -3.43 3.84 25.79
CA LYS A 58 -4.79 3.93 25.25
C LYS A 58 -4.76 3.99 23.72
N GLN A 59 -3.84 4.74 23.15
CA GLN A 59 -3.58 4.82 21.72
C GLN A 59 -3.09 3.47 21.19
N LYS A 60 -2.12 2.82 21.87
CA LYS A 60 -1.62 1.49 21.51
C LYS A 60 -2.74 0.44 21.48
N GLN A 61 -3.62 0.44 22.49
CA GLN A 61 -4.78 -0.47 22.53
C GLN A 61 -5.75 -0.24 21.36
N ARG A 62 -6.07 1.02 21.06
CA ARG A 62 -6.94 1.38 19.91
C ARG A 62 -6.31 0.96 18.59
N ALA A 63 -5.04 1.25 18.38
CA ALA A 63 -4.31 0.87 17.17
C ALA A 63 -4.19 -0.65 17.02
N MET A 64 -3.97 -1.39 18.11
CA MET A 64 -3.96 -2.86 18.09
C MET A 64 -5.34 -3.44 17.74
N ALA A 65 -6.43 -2.82 18.19
CA ALA A 65 -7.77 -3.22 17.77
C ALA A 65 -8.00 -3.01 16.27
N ALA A 66 -7.55 -1.87 15.73
CA ALA A 66 -7.56 -1.60 14.29
C ALA A 66 -6.74 -2.61 13.48
N PHE A 67 -5.52 -2.90 13.93
CA PHE A 67 -4.64 -3.89 13.33
C PHE A 67 -5.28 -5.28 13.27
N ARG A 68 -5.98 -5.72 14.34
CA ARG A 68 -6.71 -6.99 14.33
C ARG A 68 -7.83 -7.04 13.28
N ARG A 69 -8.52 -5.92 13.03
CA ARG A 69 -9.52 -5.83 11.95
C ARG A 69 -8.87 -5.88 10.58
N MET A 70 -7.75 -5.17 10.40
CA MET A 70 -6.96 -5.14 9.17
C MET A 70 -6.48 -6.53 8.77
N ARG A 71 -5.95 -7.32 9.72
CA ARG A 71 -5.48 -8.70 9.49
C ARG A 71 -6.53 -9.68 8.97
N ARG A 72 -7.82 -9.36 9.07
CA ARG A 72 -8.93 -10.18 8.58
C ARG A 72 -9.34 -9.85 7.14
N LYS A 73 -8.76 -8.79 6.56
CA LYS A 73 -9.02 -8.40 5.17
C LYS A 73 -8.18 -9.26 4.21
N PRO A 74 -8.59 -9.38 2.93
CA PRO A 74 -7.80 -10.06 1.92
C PRO A 74 -6.37 -9.49 1.82
N LEU A 75 -5.39 -10.39 1.89
CA LEU A 75 -3.96 -10.07 1.76
C LEU A 75 -3.43 -10.65 0.46
N LEU A 76 -2.77 -9.83 -0.34
CA LEU A 76 -1.97 -10.30 -1.46
C LEU A 76 -0.75 -11.04 -0.94
N ARG A 77 -0.57 -12.27 -1.41
CA ARG A 77 0.61 -13.06 -1.08
C ARG A 77 1.86 -12.42 -1.68
N ILE A 78 2.96 -12.49 -0.95
CA ILE A 78 4.31 -12.27 -1.49
C ILE A 78 4.84 -13.64 -1.84
N THR A 79 5.24 -13.83 -3.09
CA THR A 79 5.72 -15.10 -3.64
C THR A 79 7.11 -14.95 -4.26
N GLY A 80 7.68 -16.03 -4.79
CA GLY A 80 8.94 -15.98 -5.53
C GLY A 80 8.86 -15.02 -6.73
N GLU A 81 7.75 -15.04 -7.45
CA GLU A 81 7.50 -14.13 -8.58
C GLU A 81 7.43 -12.67 -8.12
N THR A 82 6.87 -12.39 -6.94
CA THR A 82 6.95 -11.04 -6.35
C THR A 82 8.41 -10.64 -6.12
N ALA A 83 9.25 -11.55 -5.63
CA ALA A 83 10.66 -11.28 -5.34
C ALA A 83 11.47 -11.02 -6.61
N GLU A 84 11.19 -11.74 -7.70
CA GLU A 84 11.80 -11.49 -9.01
C GLU A 84 11.45 -10.08 -9.54
N VAL A 85 10.16 -9.71 -9.48
CA VAL A 85 9.72 -8.35 -9.86
C VAL A 85 10.37 -7.31 -8.97
N PHE A 86 10.42 -7.52 -7.66
CA PHE A 86 11.09 -6.62 -6.71
C PHE A 86 12.55 -6.40 -7.09
N GLY A 87 13.32 -7.47 -7.32
CA GLY A 87 14.74 -7.36 -7.67
C GLY A 87 14.98 -6.59 -8.97
N ALA A 88 14.15 -6.83 -9.98
CA ALA A 88 14.21 -6.09 -11.24
C ALA A 88 13.88 -4.60 -11.05
N LEU A 89 12.86 -4.26 -10.25
CA LEU A 89 12.51 -2.87 -9.95
C LEU A 89 13.60 -2.18 -9.12
N ALA A 90 14.17 -2.88 -8.12
CA ALA A 90 15.26 -2.38 -7.28
C ALA A 90 16.48 -2.01 -8.12
N ALA A 91 16.94 -2.94 -8.96
CA ALA A 91 18.10 -2.73 -9.83
C ALA A 91 17.92 -1.50 -10.74
N ARG A 92 16.72 -1.33 -11.32
CA ARG A 92 16.42 -0.17 -12.17
C ARG A 92 16.44 1.14 -11.41
N LEU A 93 15.88 1.18 -10.21
CA LEU A 93 15.90 2.39 -9.37
C LEU A 93 17.34 2.76 -8.99
N THR A 94 18.15 1.78 -8.59
CA THR A 94 19.57 1.99 -8.30
C THR A 94 20.33 2.53 -9.51
N GLN A 95 20.12 1.93 -10.69
CA GLN A 95 20.73 2.40 -11.95
C GLN A 95 20.30 3.82 -12.34
N SER A 96 19.11 4.25 -11.94
CA SER A 96 18.62 5.62 -12.15
C SER A 96 19.18 6.66 -11.17
N GLY A 97 20.15 6.27 -10.31
CA GLY A 97 20.79 7.16 -9.33
C GLY A 97 19.94 7.44 -8.09
N ARG A 98 18.89 6.64 -7.84
CA ARG A 98 18.01 6.81 -6.69
C ARG A 98 18.32 5.76 -5.63
N SER A 99 18.47 6.19 -4.37
CA SER A 99 18.60 5.26 -3.26
C SER A 99 17.27 4.54 -3.00
N HIS A 100 17.32 3.21 -2.94
CA HIS A 100 16.17 2.37 -2.59
C HIS A 100 16.02 2.16 -1.07
N ASP A 101 17.01 2.52 -0.26
CA ASP A 101 17.10 2.08 1.14
C ASP A 101 15.95 2.64 2.00
N SER A 102 15.52 3.86 1.73
CA SER A 102 14.37 4.49 2.40
C SER A 102 13.01 4.05 1.85
N ARG A 103 12.99 3.20 0.80
CA ARG A 103 11.78 2.88 0.01
C ARG A 103 11.59 1.38 -0.23
N ILE A 104 12.29 0.53 0.51
CA ILE A 104 12.20 -0.94 0.35
C ILE A 104 10.76 -1.43 0.51
N GLN A 105 10.00 -0.89 1.47
CA GLN A 105 8.61 -1.27 1.71
C GLN A 105 7.69 -0.87 0.55
N ASP A 106 7.81 0.37 0.06
CA ASP A 106 7.11 0.85 -1.13
C ASP A 106 7.42 -0.04 -2.34
N LEU A 107 8.67 -0.45 -2.49
CA LEU A 107 9.09 -1.27 -3.61
C LEU A 107 8.47 -2.67 -3.56
N TRP A 108 8.29 -3.25 -2.38
CA TRP A 108 7.53 -4.49 -2.22
C TRP A 108 6.05 -4.34 -2.58
N LEU A 109 5.41 -3.24 -2.15
CA LEU A 109 4.02 -2.94 -2.54
C LEU A 109 3.90 -2.80 -4.06
N ALA A 110 4.82 -2.06 -4.67
CA ALA A 110 4.86 -1.88 -6.10
C ALA A 110 5.12 -3.19 -6.86
N ALA A 111 6.02 -4.04 -6.36
CA ALA A 111 6.30 -5.33 -6.96
C ALA A 111 5.07 -6.24 -6.95
N GLN A 112 4.32 -6.30 -5.85
CA GLN A 112 3.06 -7.04 -5.79
C GLN A 112 2.03 -6.50 -6.78
N ALA A 113 1.89 -5.17 -6.84
CA ALA A 113 0.96 -4.52 -7.76
C ALA A 113 1.31 -4.81 -9.23
N VAL A 114 2.58 -4.71 -9.60
CA VAL A 114 3.07 -4.99 -10.95
C VAL A 114 2.90 -6.47 -11.30
N GLN A 115 3.33 -7.38 -10.42
CA GLN A 115 3.22 -8.83 -10.62
C GLN A 115 1.78 -9.25 -10.94
N GLN A 116 0.81 -8.73 -10.20
CA GLN A 116 -0.59 -9.15 -10.32
C GLN A 116 -1.42 -8.28 -11.27
N ASN A 117 -0.80 -7.27 -11.91
CA ASN A 117 -1.50 -6.28 -12.75
C ASN A 117 -2.60 -5.50 -11.98
N PHE A 118 -2.31 -5.18 -10.72
CA PHE A 118 -3.17 -4.40 -9.83
C PHE A 118 -2.88 -2.91 -9.96
N THR A 119 -3.84 -2.09 -9.55
CA THR A 119 -3.65 -0.65 -9.40
C THR A 119 -3.37 -0.30 -7.94
N LEU A 120 -2.27 0.41 -7.68
CA LEU A 120 -1.93 0.87 -6.34
C LEU A 120 -2.68 2.19 -6.04
N LEU A 121 -3.45 2.19 -4.96
CA LEU A 121 -4.03 3.39 -4.36
C LEU A 121 -3.04 4.00 -3.38
N THR A 122 -2.69 5.27 -3.54
CA THR A 122 -1.79 5.97 -2.61
C THR A 122 -2.16 7.44 -2.45
N ALA A 123 -1.78 8.03 -1.30
CA ALA A 123 -1.77 9.49 -1.12
C ALA A 123 -0.42 10.12 -1.53
N ASN A 124 0.63 9.33 -1.72
CA ASN A 124 2.01 9.79 -1.87
C ASN A 124 2.57 9.45 -3.25
N ALA A 125 1.99 10.03 -4.31
CA ALA A 125 2.36 9.69 -5.69
C ALA A 125 3.85 9.85 -6.06
N LYS A 126 4.60 10.68 -5.31
CA LYS A 126 6.03 10.95 -5.52
C LYS A 126 6.92 9.75 -5.16
N ASP A 127 6.53 9.02 -4.12
CA ASP A 127 6.97 7.64 -3.90
C ASP A 127 6.23 6.89 -5.01
N PHE A 128 6.71 5.89 -5.72
CA PHE A 128 5.99 5.21 -6.82
C PHE A 128 5.99 5.86 -8.22
N GLN A 129 6.05 7.18 -8.42
CA GLN A 129 5.94 7.77 -9.79
C GLN A 129 6.96 7.22 -10.81
N ASP A 130 8.15 6.82 -10.34
CA ASP A 130 9.24 6.35 -11.20
C ASP A 130 9.31 4.82 -11.33
N ILE A 131 8.29 4.11 -10.83
CA ILE A 131 8.25 2.65 -10.90
C ILE A 131 7.65 2.22 -12.25
N PRO A 132 8.42 1.55 -13.11
CA PRO A 132 7.93 1.13 -14.41
C PRO A 132 6.79 0.12 -14.27
N ASN A 133 5.81 0.21 -15.18
CA ASN A 133 4.63 -0.67 -15.27
C ASN A 133 3.69 -0.64 -14.05
N LEU A 134 3.93 0.22 -13.07
CA LEU A 134 3.05 0.38 -11.94
C LEU A 134 1.84 1.25 -12.33
N LYS A 135 0.63 0.69 -12.14
CA LYS A 135 -0.61 1.47 -12.28
C LYS A 135 -0.88 2.19 -10.95
N LEU A 136 -1.08 3.50 -11.02
CA LEU A 136 -1.30 4.34 -9.85
C LEU A 136 -2.65 5.07 -9.94
N VAL A 137 -3.36 5.13 -8.81
CA VAL A 137 -4.45 6.07 -8.59
C VAL A 137 -4.17 6.84 -7.31
N VAL A 138 -4.11 8.17 -7.45
CA VAL A 138 -3.80 9.07 -6.34
C VAL A 138 -5.08 9.49 -5.64
N VAL A 139 -5.15 9.26 -4.33
CA VAL A 139 -6.30 9.63 -3.50
C VAL A 139 -5.90 10.78 -2.60
N LYS A 140 -6.58 11.92 -2.74
CA LYS A 140 -6.36 13.07 -1.87
C LYS A 140 -7.00 12.82 -0.50
N ILE A 141 -6.21 12.91 0.56
CA ILE A 141 -6.72 12.90 1.93
C ILE A 141 -7.14 14.33 2.29
N PRO A 142 -8.41 14.59 2.64
CA PRO A 142 -8.85 15.90 3.07
C PRO A 142 -8.04 16.40 4.27
N VAL A 143 -7.59 17.66 4.20
CA VAL A 143 -7.07 18.39 5.36
C VAL A 143 -8.30 18.84 6.15
N ARG A 144 -8.37 18.50 7.44
CA ARG A 144 -9.35 19.07 8.36
C ARG A 144 -8.84 20.40 8.88
#